data_AF-A0A1J3EGS0-F1
#
_entry.id   AF-A0A1J3EGS0-F1
#
_cell.length_a   1.000
_cell.length_b   1.000
_cell.length_c   1.000
_cell.angle_alpha   90.00
_cell.angle_beta   90.00
_cell.angle_gamma   90.00
#
_symmetry.space_group_name_H-M   'P 1'
#
loop_
_entity.id
_entity.type
_entity.pdbx_description
1 polymer ?
#
loop_
_entity_poly.entity_id
_entity_poly.type
_entity_poly.pdbx_seq_one_letter_code
_entity_poly.pdbx_strand_id
1 'polypeptide(L)'
;SEEQKLDWADLFILTTNPVGLRRDHVFPKLPLPLRDTVETYSAELKSIAKILFAKMAIALNVTPEEMEKFFDDDLVQRLRMNYYPPCPQPDQVIGLTPHSDTTGLTILLQVNE
;
A
#
# COMPACT_ATOMS: atom_id res chain seq x y z
N SER A 1 -21.48 -7.58 12.95
CA SER A 1 -22.91 -7.23 13.10
C SER A 1 -23.67 -7.95 12.02
N GLU A 2 -24.93 -8.33 12.23
CA GLU A 2 -25.73 -9.03 11.19
C GLU A 2 -25.94 -8.19 9.93
N GLU A 3 -25.85 -6.86 10.03
CA GLU A 3 -26.00 -5.94 8.89
C GLU A 3 -24.67 -5.59 8.18
N GLN A 4 -23.55 -6.18 8.62
CA GLN A 4 -22.25 -5.85 8.08
C GLN A 4 -22.10 -6.38 6.66
N LYS A 5 -21.90 -5.47 5.69
CA LYS A 5 -21.48 -5.83 4.34
C LYS A 5 -20.00 -6.17 4.34
N LEU A 6 -19.65 -7.28 3.70
CA LEU A 6 -18.28 -7.75 3.55
C LEU A 6 -17.84 -7.58 2.10
N ASP A 7 -16.59 -7.19 1.92
CA ASP A 7 -15.92 -7.16 0.63
C ASP A 7 -15.70 -8.60 0.12
N TRP A 8 -15.81 -8.79 -1.19
CA TRP A 8 -15.51 -10.05 -1.87
C TRP A 8 -14.02 -10.14 -2.18
N ALA A 9 -13.21 -10.17 -1.13
CA ALA A 9 -11.76 -10.21 -1.24
C ALA A 9 -11.11 -10.82 0.00
N ASP A 10 -9.98 -11.49 -0.21
CA ASP A 10 -9.00 -11.75 0.83
C ASP A 10 -7.95 -10.64 0.85
N LEU A 11 -7.45 -10.34 2.04
CA LEU A 11 -6.58 -9.19 2.29
C LEU A 11 -5.38 -9.58 3.14
N PHE A 12 -4.18 -9.24 2.65
CA PHE A 12 -2.95 -9.33 3.42
C PHE A 12 -2.27 -7.95 3.49
N ILE A 13 -2.13 -7.41 4.70
CA ILE A 13 -1.52 -6.09 4.95
C ILE A 13 -0.22 -6.25 5.73
N LEU A 14 0.83 -5.61 5.25
CA LEU A 14 2.12 -5.48 5.93
C LEU A 14 2.47 -4.00 6.12
N THR A 15 2.98 -3.65 7.29
CA THR A 15 3.83 -2.46 7.42
C THR A 15 5.21 -2.84 6.89
N THR A 16 5.73 -2.09 5.91
CA THR A 16 7.04 -2.37 5.28
C THR A 16 8.10 -1.35 5.70
N ASN A 17 7.71 -0.10 5.95
CA ASN A 17 8.57 0.94 6.51
C ASN A 17 7.83 1.78 7.57
N PRO A 18 8.55 2.36 8.54
CA PRO A 18 9.95 2.06 8.88
C PRO A 18 10.11 0.63 9.44
N VAL A 19 11.32 0.07 9.38
CA VAL A 19 11.60 -1.33 9.77
C VAL A 19 11.16 -1.65 11.20
N GLY A 20 11.33 -0.69 12.13
CA GLY A 20 10.94 -0.84 13.53
C GLY A 20 9.44 -1.00 13.77
N LEU A 21 8.58 -0.74 12.77
CA LEU A 21 7.13 -0.95 12.85
C LEU A 21 6.67 -2.23 12.15
N ARG A 22 7.59 -3.04 11.60
CA ARG A 22 7.26 -4.36 11.05
C ARG A 22 6.83 -5.28 12.18
N ARG A 23 5.85 -6.15 11.90
CA ARG A 23 5.41 -7.16 12.89
C ARG A 23 6.42 -8.31 12.95
N ASP A 24 7.13 -8.42 14.07
CA ASP A 24 8.19 -9.41 14.29
C ASP A 24 7.75 -10.87 14.14
N HIS A 25 6.46 -11.16 14.34
CA HIS A 25 5.93 -12.53 14.23
C HIS A 25 5.33 -12.85 12.85
N VAL A 26 5.22 -11.86 11.96
CA VAL A 26 4.65 -12.01 10.61
C VAL A 26 5.75 -11.94 9.56
N PHE A 27 6.54 -10.86 9.59
CA PHE A 27 7.51 -10.57 8.52
C PHE A 27 8.58 -11.69 8.36
N PRO A 28 9.14 -12.26 9.45
CA PRO A 28 10.08 -13.38 9.34
C PRO A 28 9.44 -14.70 8.89
N LYS A 29 8.11 -14.83 8.94
CA LYS A 29 7.38 -16.04 8.52
C LYS A 29 6.92 -16.00 7.06
N LEU A 30 7.15 -14.90 6.35
CA LEU A 30 6.93 -14.84 4.91
C LEU A 30 7.86 -15.86 4.22
N PRO A 31 7.39 -16.56 3.17
CA PRO A 31 8.27 -17.37 2.32
C PRO A 31 9.49 -16.55 1.88
N LEU A 32 10.69 -17.12 1.95
CA LEU A 32 11.94 -16.39 1.68
C LEU A 32 11.90 -15.59 0.35
N PRO A 33 11.46 -16.17 -0.79
CA PRO A 33 11.39 -15.41 -2.03
C PRO A 33 10.42 -14.21 -1.96
N LEU A 34 9.30 -14.37 -1.25
CA LEU A 34 8.32 -13.29 -1.08
C LEU A 34 8.87 -12.18 -0.19
N ARG A 35 9.53 -12.54 0.91
CA ARG A 35 10.10 -11.56 1.84
C ARG A 35 11.11 -10.66 1.15
N ASP A 36 12.09 -11.26 0.46
CA ASP A 36 13.15 -10.52 -0.21
C ASP A 36 12.56 -9.64 -1.33
N THR A 37 11.58 -10.17 -2.08
CA THR A 37 10.85 -9.39 -3.10
C THR A 37 10.10 -8.20 -2.50
N VAL A 38 9.41 -8.39 -1.36
CA VAL A 38 8.69 -7.30 -0.67
C VAL A 38 9.66 -6.24 -0.17
N GLU A 39 10.83 -6.60 0.33
CA GLU A 39 11.86 -5.65 0.77
C GLU A 39 12.38 -4.80 -0.38
N THR A 40 12.75 -5.43 -1.51
CA THR A 40 13.18 -4.70 -2.70
C THR A 40 12.06 -3.82 -3.25
N TYR A 41 10.85 -4.36 -3.40
CA TYR A 41 9.70 -3.61 -3.92
C TYR A 41 9.35 -2.41 -3.04
N SER A 42 9.40 -2.57 -1.72
CA SER A 42 9.16 -1.52 -0.74
C SER A 42 10.15 -0.35 -0.90
N ALA A 43 11.43 -0.65 -1.09
CA ALA A 43 12.48 0.35 -1.30
C ALA A 43 12.29 1.10 -2.63
N GLU A 44 12.01 0.37 -3.72
CA GLU A 44 11.77 0.98 -5.04
C GLU A 44 10.52 1.87 -5.04
N LEU A 45 9.42 1.41 -4.44
CA LEU A 45 8.20 2.23 -4.29
C LEU A 45 8.46 3.50 -3.47
N LYS A 46 9.28 3.44 -2.43
CA LYS A 46 9.66 4.62 -1.64
C LYS A 46 10.44 5.62 -2.49
N SER A 47 11.39 5.14 -3.30
CA SER A 47 12.14 5.98 -4.24
C SER A 47 11.22 6.68 -5.26
N ILE A 48 10.30 5.92 -5.86
CA ILE A 48 9.30 6.47 -6.79
C ILE A 48 8.41 7.50 -6.10
N ALA A 49 7.91 7.21 -4.89
CA ALA A 49 7.08 8.14 -4.13
C ALA A 49 7.81 9.47 -3.86
N LYS A 50 9.08 9.43 -3.45
CA LYS A 50 9.90 10.65 -3.26
C LYS A 50 10.01 11.49 -4.54
N ILE A 51 10.25 10.84 -5.68
CA ILE A 51 10.30 11.53 -6.98
C ILE A 51 8.96 12.19 -7.28
N LEU A 52 7.85 11.49 -7.08
CA LEU A 52 6.50 12.03 -7.33
C LEU A 52 6.19 13.20 -6.40
N PHE A 53 6.48 13.10 -5.10
CA PHE A 53 6.28 14.20 -4.16
C PHE A 53 7.11 15.43 -4.52
N ALA A 54 8.38 15.26 -4.91
CA ALA A 54 9.21 16.39 -5.37
C ALA A 54 8.62 17.07 -6.62
N LYS A 55 8.07 16.30 -7.58
CA LYS A 55 7.39 16.86 -8.75
C LYS A 55 6.09 17.58 -8.38
N MET A 56 5.30 17.03 -7.46
CA MET A 56 4.10 17.67 -6.93
C MET A 56 4.44 18.99 -6.21
N ALA A 57 5.54 19.03 -5.45
CA ALA A 57 6.01 20.24 -4.78
C ALA A 57 6.26 21.37 -5.80
N ILE A 58 7.03 21.08 -6.85
CA ILE A 58 7.29 22.03 -7.94
C ILE A 58 5.99 22.51 -8.59
N ALA A 59 5.06 21.59 -8.91
CA ALA A 59 3.79 21.93 -9.54
C ALA A 59 2.89 22.81 -8.66
N LEU A 60 2.99 22.66 -7.33
CA LEU A 60 2.24 23.44 -6.35
C LEU A 60 2.98 24.71 -5.89
N ASN A 61 4.14 25.03 -6.46
CA ASN A 61 5.05 26.09 -6.01
C ASN A 61 5.44 25.99 -4.53
N VAL A 62 5.61 24.76 -4.03
CA VAL A 62 6.14 24.45 -2.69
C VAL A 62 7.59 23.99 -2.84
N THR A 63 8.44 24.30 -1.85
CA THR A 63 9.82 23.82 -1.90
C THR A 63 9.88 22.30 -1.71
N PRO A 64 10.74 21.56 -2.43
CA PRO A 64 10.91 20.13 -2.21
C PRO A 64 11.24 19.78 -0.75
N GLU A 65 11.98 20.63 -0.05
CA GLU A 65 12.35 20.47 1.35
C GLU A 65 11.16 20.58 2.30
N GLU A 66 10.18 21.43 2.00
CA GLU A 66 8.92 21.49 2.76
C GLU A 66 8.09 20.23 2.52
N MET A 67 8.02 19.75 1.28
CA MET A 67 7.29 18.52 0.94
C MET A 67 7.92 17.29 1.61
N GLU A 68 9.25 17.20 1.65
CA GLU A 68 9.97 16.10 2.29
C GLU A 68 9.73 16.05 3.81
N LYS A 69 9.48 17.18 4.47
CA LYS A 69 9.09 17.19 5.90
C LYS A 69 7.73 16.55 6.16
N PHE A 70 6.82 16.56 5.18
CA PHE A 70 5.51 15.91 5.31
C PHE A 70 5.57 14.42 4.97
N PHE A 71 6.47 14.03 4.07
CA PHE A 71 6.63 12.67 3.56
C PHE A 71 8.08 12.20 3.74
N ASP A 72 8.54 12.24 4.98
CA ASP A 72 9.93 11.94 5.34
C ASP A 72 10.25 10.44 5.24
N ASP A 73 11.49 10.10 5.58
CA ASP A 73 11.97 8.72 5.51
C ASP A 73 11.36 7.78 6.57
N ASP A 74 10.79 8.34 7.64
CA ASP A 74 10.19 7.63 8.76
C ASP A 74 8.67 7.46 8.60
N LEU A 75 8.09 8.01 7.53
CA LEU A 75 6.68 7.86 7.21
C LEU A 75 6.31 6.37 7.03
N VAL A 76 5.15 6.02 7.58
CA VAL A 76 4.63 4.65 7.51
C VAL A 76 4.28 4.28 6.08
N GLN A 77 4.94 3.25 5.55
CA GLN A 77 4.58 2.58 4.31
C GLN A 77 3.86 1.27 4.62
N ARG A 78 2.71 1.06 3.99
CA ARG A 78 1.94 -0.18 4.06
C ARG A 78 1.81 -0.80 2.68
N LEU A 79 2.01 -2.11 2.61
CA LEU A 79 1.70 -2.92 1.44
C LEU A 79 0.36 -3.63 1.68
N ARG A 80 -0.58 -3.42 0.75
CA ARG A 80 -1.91 -4.03 0.75
C ARG A 80 -2.01 -5.00 -0.43
N MET A 81 -1.95 -6.30 -0.18
CA MET A 81 -2.17 -7.34 -1.20
C MET A 81 -3.65 -7.74 -1.16
N ASN A 82 -4.36 -7.53 -2.26
CA ASN A 82 -5.76 -7.90 -2.39
C ASN A 82 -5.87 -9.11 -3.33
N TYR A 83 -6.64 -10.12 -2.93
CA TYR A 83 -7.00 -11.25 -3.78
C TYR A 83 -8.52 -11.28 -3.96
N TYR A 84 -8.98 -11.18 -5.20
CA TYR A 84 -10.39 -11.15 -5.56
C TYR A 84 -10.77 -12.49 -6.21
N PRO A 85 -11.34 -13.46 -5.48
CA PRO A 85 -11.73 -14.74 -6.07
C PRO A 85 -12.91 -14.57 -7.04
N PRO A 86 -13.06 -15.47 -8.03
CA PRO A 86 -14.24 -15.49 -8.89
C PRO A 86 -15.54 -15.54 -8.07
N CYS A 87 -16.53 -14.73 -8.44
CA CYS A 87 -17.84 -14.70 -7.80
C CYS A 87 -18.91 -15.26 -8.74
N PRO A 88 -19.78 -16.18 -8.30
CA PRO A 88 -20.89 -16.67 -9.12
C PRO A 88 -21.99 -15.63 -9.36
N GLN A 89 -22.05 -14.58 -8.54
CA GLN A 89 -23.04 -13.51 -8.60
C GLN A 89 -22.35 -12.13 -8.52
N PRO A 90 -21.51 -11.75 -9.50
CA PRO A 90 -20.68 -10.56 -9.43
C PRO A 90 -21.49 -9.26 -9.27
N ASP A 91 -22.72 -9.21 -9.79
CA ASP A 91 -23.61 -8.05 -9.67
C ASP A 91 -24.17 -7.83 -8.25
N GLN A 92 -23.97 -8.79 -7.34
CA GLN A 92 -24.47 -8.74 -5.96
C GLN A 92 -23.37 -8.46 -4.92
N VAL A 93 -22.11 -8.41 -5.35
CA VAL A 93 -20.96 -8.24 -4.46
C VAL A 93 -20.08 -7.09 -4.93
N ILE A 94 -19.14 -6.69 -4.07
CA ILE A 94 -18.10 -5.73 -4.44
C ILE A 94 -16.77 -6.25 -3.92
N GLY A 95 -15.74 -6.23 -4.77
CA GLY A 95 -14.40 -6.67 -4.36
C GLY A 95 -13.82 -5.76 -3.29
N LEU A 96 -13.97 -4.44 -3.46
CA LEU A 96 -13.54 -3.44 -2.50
C LEU A 96 -14.55 -2.30 -2.45
N THR A 97 -15.19 -2.11 -1.29
CA THR A 97 -16.21 -1.09 -1.07
C THR A 97 -15.71 0.31 -1.49
N PRO A 98 -16.55 1.17 -2.09
CA PRO A 98 -16.15 2.49 -2.54
C PRO A 98 -15.59 3.33 -1.39
N HIS A 99 -14.43 3.93 -1.60
CA HIS A 99 -13.73 4.73 -0.59
C HIS A 99 -12.76 5.71 -1.26
N SER A 100 -12.26 6.64 -0.45
CA SER A 100 -11.04 7.40 -0.75
C SER A 100 -9.92 6.91 0.15
N ASP A 101 -8.71 6.86 -0.38
CA ASP A 101 -7.55 6.50 0.41
C ASP A 101 -7.27 7.54 1.50
N THR A 102 -6.90 7.06 2.69
CA THR A 102 -6.49 7.92 3.82
C THR A 102 -4.98 8.18 3.84
N THR A 103 -4.23 7.63 2.88
CA THR A 103 -2.78 7.83 2.74
C THR A 103 -2.48 9.03 1.87
N GLY A 104 -1.26 9.57 1.95
CA GLY A 104 -0.83 10.67 1.09
C GLY A 104 -0.66 10.27 -0.37
N LEU A 105 -0.12 9.06 -0.62
CA LEU A 105 0.05 8.52 -1.97
C LEU A 105 -0.11 7.00 -1.95
N THR A 106 -0.84 6.48 -2.94
CA THR A 106 -0.95 5.05 -3.23
C THR A 106 -0.36 4.78 -4.61
N ILE A 107 0.56 3.81 -4.69
CA ILE A 107 1.08 3.29 -5.95
C ILE A 107 0.54 1.87 -6.09
N LEU A 108 -0.27 1.63 -7.11
CA LEU A 108 -0.97 0.37 -7.32
C LEU A 108 -0.32 -0.43 -8.45
N LEU A 109 -0.12 -1.73 -8.21
CA LEU A 109 0.20 -2.72 -9.24
C LEU A 109 -0.97 -3.70 -9.36
N GLN A 110 -1.57 -3.79 -10.54
CA GLN A 110 -2.48 -4.87 -10.88
C GLN A 110 -1.66 -6.06 -11.37
N VAL A 111 -1.75 -7.19 -10.66
CA VAL A 111 -0.83 -8.33 -10.84
C VAL A 111 -1.23 -9.23 -12.02
N ASN A 112 -2.52 -9.26 -12.38
CA ASN A 112 -3.08 -10.08 -13.43
C ASN A 112 -4.16 -9.33 -14.24
N GLU A 113 -4.52 -9.88 -15.39
CA GLU A 113 -5.65 -9.45 -16.22
C GLU A 113 -6.96 -10.12 -15.79
#